data_AF-A0A8S0X6H0-F1
#
_entry.id   AF-A0A8S0X6H0-F1
#
_cell.length_a   1.000
_cell.length_b   1.000
_cell.length_c   1.000
_cell.angle_alpha   90.00
_cell.angle_beta   90.00
_cell.angle_gamma   90.00
#
_symmetry.space_group_name_H-M   'P 1'
#
loop_
_entity.id
_entity.type
_entity.pdbx_description
1 polymer ?
#
loop_
_entity_poly.entity_id
_entity_poly.type
_entity_poly.pdbx_seq_one_letter_code
_entity_poly.pdbx_strand_id
1 'polypeptide(L)' 'MTQPAFRLATYEDLFDLPDNLIGEILHGQLITQPRPAPRHALAASVIGDEFVSPYQRGKGGPGG' A
#
# COMPACT_ATOMS: atom_id res chain seq x y z
N MET A 1 12.74 33.25 -15.88
CA MET A 1 13.07 31.83 -16.05
C MET A 1 11.77 31.07 -16.12
N THR A 2 11.50 30.34 -17.20
CA THR A 2 10.25 29.59 -17.38
C THR A 2 10.45 28.19 -16.81
N GLN A 3 9.66 27.81 -15.81
CA GLN A 3 9.71 26.47 -15.22
C GLN A 3 8.85 25.53 -16.09
N PRO A 4 9.36 24.35 -16.51
CA PRO A 4 8.57 23.41 -17.28
C PRO A 4 7.37 22.91 -16.47
N ALA A 5 6.25 22.69 -17.15
CA ALA A 5 5.06 22.12 -16.51
C ALA A 5 5.39 20.75 -15.93
N PHE A 6 4.99 20.51 -14.67
CA PHE A 6 5.19 19.21 -14.03
C PHE A 6 4.34 18.15 -14.76
N ARG A 7 4.97 17.07 -15.24
CA ARG A 7 4.23 15.92 -15.76
C ARG A 7 3.54 15.23 -14.58
N LEU A 8 2.22 15.10 -14.64
CA LEU A 8 1.48 14.29 -13.68
C LEU A 8 1.79 12.81 -13.88
N ALA A 9 1.91 12.08 -12.79
CA ALA A 9 2.08 10.64 -12.79
C ALA A 9 0.82 9.96 -13.36
N THR A 10 1.09 8.94 -14.16
CA THR A 10 0.14 8.07 -14.85
C THR A 10 0.28 6.66 -14.30
N TYR A 11 -0.75 5.83 -14.47
CA TYR A 11 -0.74 4.47 -13.92
C TYR A 11 0.41 3.64 -14.50
N GLU A 12 0.80 3.92 -15.75
CA GLU A 12 1.91 3.30 -16.45
C GLU A 12 3.25 3.50 -15.71
N ASP A 13 3.43 4.64 -15.05
CA ASP A 13 4.67 4.95 -14.33
C ASP A 13 4.89 4.02 -13.10
N LEU A 14 3.86 3.27 -12.66
CA LEU A 14 4.00 2.27 -11.60
C LEU A 14 4.74 1.01 -12.08
N PHE A 15 4.71 0.69 -13.38
CA PHE A 15 5.36 -0.52 -13.91
C PHE A 15 6.87 -0.34 -14.11
N ASP A 16 7.36 0.90 -14.12
CA ASP A 16 8.79 1.21 -14.21
C ASP A 16 9.48 1.14 -12.84
N LEU A 17 8.74 0.88 -11.76
CA LEU A 17 9.29 0.80 -10.41
C LEU A 17 10.05 -0.52 -10.19
N PRO A 18 11.17 -0.47 -9.44
CA PRO A 18 11.80 -1.67 -8.91
C PRO A 18 10.86 -2.49 -8.03
N ASP A 19 10.95 -3.82 -8.12
CA ASP A 19 10.10 -4.79 -7.39
C ASP A 19 10.08 -4.61 -5.86
N ASN A 20 11.10 -4.00 -5.28
CA ASN A 20 11.24 -3.79 -3.84
C ASN A 20 10.59 -2.50 -3.32
N LEU A 21 10.02 -1.69 -4.23
CA LEU A 21 9.28 -0.47 -3.90
C LEU A 21 7.78 -0.69 -4.03
N ILE A 22 7.05 0.00 -3.17
CA ILE A 22 5.61 0.19 -3.29
C ILE A 22 5.41 1.60 -3.85
N GLY A 23 4.72 1.71 -4.98
CA GLY A 23 4.36 2.97 -5.61
C GLY A 23 2.90 3.33 -5.39
N GLU A 24 2.64 4.60 -5.12
CA GLU A 24 1.30 5.19 -5.00
C GLU A 24 1.22 6.50 -5.79
N ILE A 25 0.10 6.75 -6.47
CA ILE A 25 -0.14 8.03 -7.13
C ILE A 25 -1.06 8.86 -6.27
N LEU A 26 -0.54 9.93 -5.67
CA LEU A 26 -1.26 10.83 -4.79
C LEU A 26 -1.27 12.23 -5.42
N HIS A 27 -2.46 12.76 -5.71
CA HIS A 27 -2.63 14.07 -6.37
C HIS A 27 -1.81 14.23 -7.67
N GLY A 28 -1.70 13.15 -8.45
CA GLY A 28 -0.91 13.12 -9.69
C GLY A 28 0.61 13.14 -9.47
N GLN A 29 1.10 12.80 -8.28
CA GLN A 29 2.51 12.57 -8.01
C GLN A 29 2.76 11.11 -7.66
N LEU A 30 3.83 10.55 -8.21
CA LEU A 30 4.29 9.21 -7.86
C LEU A 30 5.11 9.28 -6.56
N ILE A 31 4.56 8.70 -5.49
CA ILE A 31 5.22 8.56 -4.19
C ILE A 31 5.65 7.10 -4.04
N THR A 32 6.87 6.88 -3.55
CA THR A 32 7.40 5.54 -3.35
C THR A 32 7.82 5.33 -1.90
N GLN A 33 7.69 4.09 -1.45
CA GLN A 33 8.12 3.65 -0.12
C GLN A 33 8.76 2.26 -0.23
N PRO A 34 9.78 1.97 0.59
CA PRO A 34 10.36 0.63 0.62
C PRO A 34 9.35 -0.37 1.20
N ARG A 35 9.55 -1.66 0.93
CA ARG A 35 8.79 -2.73 1.60
C ARG A 35 8.82 -2.55 3.14
N PRO A 36 7.66 -2.65 3.83
CA PRO A 36 7.58 -2.43 5.27
C PRO A 36 8.55 -3.29 6.07
N ALA A 37 9.23 -2.69 7.04
CA ALA A 37 10.07 -3.41 7.99
C ALA A 37 9.23 -4.41 8.82
N PRO A 38 9.83 -5.50 9.35
CA PRO A 38 9.10 -6.56 10.03
C PRO A 38 8.18 -6.09 11.17
N ARG A 39 8.60 -5.07 11.93
CA ARG A 39 7.78 -4.48 13.00
C ARG A 39 6.49 -3.84 12.48
N HIS A 40 6.54 -3.17 11.34
CA HIS A 40 5.38 -2.55 10.72
C HIS A 40 4.46 -3.61 10.10
N ALA A 41 5.04 -4.61 9.44
CA ALA A 41 4.29 -5.74 8.89
C ALA A 41 3.55 -6.54 9.97
N LEU A 42 4.20 -6.77 11.12
CA LEU A 42 3.57 -7.44 12.25
C LEU A 42 2.39 -6.63 12.81
N ALA A 43 2.56 -5.32 12.99
CA ALA A 43 1.49 -4.46 13.49
C ALA A 43 0.24 -4.52 12.58
N ALA A 44 0.44 -4.39 11.26
CA ALA A 44 -0.64 -4.55 10.29
C ALA A 44 -1.29 -5.94 10.34
N SER A 45 -0.49 -6.99 10.53
CA SER A 45 -1.00 -8.38 10.59
C SER A 45 -1.84 -8.65 11.83
N VAL A 46 -1.45 -8.09 12.99
CA VAL A 46 -2.22 -8.21 14.24
C VAL A 46 -3.58 -7.55 14.09
N ILE A 47 -3.63 -6.34 13.53
CA ILE A 47 -4.89 -5.65 13.23
C ILE A 47 -5.72 -6.49 12.26
N GLY A 48 -5.11 -7.06 11.22
CA GLY A 48 -5.78 -7.97 10.29
C GLY A 48 -6.38 -9.20 10.97
N ASP A 49 -5.67 -9.81 11.93
CA ASP A 49 -6.14 -11.02 12.63
C ASP A 49 -7.41 -10.78 13.46
N GLU A 50 -7.61 -9.56 13.97
CA GLU A 50 -8.87 -9.15 14.62
C GLU A 50 -10.08 -9.27 13.70
N PHE A 51 -9.88 -9.18 12.38
CA PHE A 51 -10.94 -9.42 11.39
C PHE A 51 -10.95 -10.87 10.91
N VAL A 52 -9.77 -11.45 10.65
CA VAL A 52 -9.64 -12.82 10.15
C VAL A 52 -10.26 -13.82 11.14
N SER A 53 -10.05 -13.66 12.45
CA SER A 53 -10.60 -14.59 13.44
C SER A 53 -12.14 -14.62 13.43
N PRO A 54 -12.87 -13.52 13.68
CA PRO A 54 -14.33 -13.53 13.74
C PRO A 54 -15.03 -13.70 12.39
N TYR A 55 -14.51 -13.11 11.31
CA TYR A 55 -15.23 -13.05 10.03
C TYR A 55 -14.77 -14.12 9.04
N GLN A 56 -13.47 -14.34 8.89
CA GLN A 56 -12.98 -15.36 7.95
C GLN A 56 -12.98 -16.78 8.57
N ARG A 57 -12.58 -16.91 9.84
CA ARG A 57 -12.46 -18.22 10.53
C ARG A 57 -13.70 -18.58 11.36
N GLY A 58 -14.66 -17.67 11.53
CA GLY A 58 -15.86 -17.88 12.33
C GLY A 58 -15.60 -18.07 13.83
N LYS A 59 -14.47 -17.58 14.34
CA LYS A 59 -14.10 -17.69 15.76
C LYS A 59 -14.45 -16.41 16.49
N GLY A 60 -15.55 -16.45 17.25
CA GLY A 60 -16.00 -15.33 18.10
C GLY A 60 -16.73 -14.20 17.36
N GLY A 61 -17.24 -14.46 16.14
CA GLY A 61 -18.02 -13.51 15.35
C GLY A 61 -19.00 -14.22 14.42
N PRO A 62 -19.73 -13.48 13.56
CA PRO A 62 -20.79 -14.04 12.73
C PRO A 62 -20.30 -15.03 11.67
N GLY A 63 -19.03 -14.94 11.24
CA GLY A 63 -18.44 -15.78 10.19
C GLY A 63 -19.07 -15.58 8.80
N GLY A 64 -18.31 -15.91 7.75
CA GLY A 64 -18.79 -15.92 6.36
C GLY A 64 -18.47 -14.64 5.60
#